data_AF-A0A182MW22-F1
#
_entry.id   AF-A0A182MW22-F1
#
_cell.length_a   1.000
_cell.length_b   1.000
_cell.length_c   1.000
_cell.angle_alpha   90.00
_cell.angle_beta   90.00
_cell.angle_gamma   90.00
#
_symmetry.space_group_name_H-M   'P 1'
#
loop_
_entity.id
_entity.type
_entity.pdbx_description
1 polymer ?
#
loop_
_entity_poly.entity_id
_entity_poly.type
_entity_poly.pdbx_seq_one_letter_code
_entity_poly.pdbx_strand_id
1 'polypeptide(L)'
;MRMASALLRSRKPQNEADVPFQEVLPLRLKNHVSGKTDKTSDVACLQEMAVLFSCLKTHDFNESLCAKEVGTFQRCYKVFLDKKMAKKETSSKGMLVAGKDLNYKQLNKVLKKYPTSAQN
;
A
#
# COMPACT_ATOMS: atom_id res chain seq x y z
N MET A 1 -45.97 13.19 24.27
CA MET A 1 -45.31 12.07 23.58
C MET A 1 -44.60 12.59 22.33
N ARG A 2 -43.26 12.70 22.36
CA ARG A 2 -42.43 13.12 21.21
C ARG A 2 -41.27 12.13 21.03
N MET A 3 -41.57 10.86 20.77
CA MET A 3 -40.54 9.82 20.60
C MET A 3 -40.59 9.12 19.24
N ALA A 4 -41.54 9.45 18.36
CA ALA A 4 -41.74 8.70 17.11
C ALA A 4 -40.88 9.16 15.91
N SER A 5 -40.38 10.41 15.91
CA SER A 5 -39.72 10.97 14.72
C SER A 5 -38.26 10.50 14.51
N ALA A 6 -37.63 9.91 15.53
CA ALA A 6 -36.25 9.43 15.43
C ALA A 6 -36.11 8.12 14.62
N LEU A 7 -37.16 7.28 14.58
CA LEU A 7 -37.15 5.99 13.87
C LEU A 7 -37.45 6.13 12.35
N LEU A 8 -38.05 7.23 11.93
CA LEU A 8 -38.47 7.48 10.53
C LEU A 8 -37.36 8.10 9.65
N ARG A 9 -36.22 8.45 10.24
CA ARG A 9 -35.08 9.06 9.51
C ARG A 9 -34.05 8.06 9.02
N SER A 10 -34.17 6.79 9.38
CA SER A 10 -33.28 5.75 8.87
C SER A 10 -33.77 5.29 7.50
N ARG A 11 -32.86 5.22 6.53
CA ARG A 11 -33.17 4.66 5.21
C ARG A 11 -33.64 3.22 5.42
N LYS A 12 -34.84 2.89 4.94
CA LYS A 12 -35.30 1.49 4.90
C LYS A 12 -34.33 0.68 4.04
N PRO A 13 -34.03 -0.59 4.39
CA PRO A 13 -33.26 -1.45 3.50
C PRO A 13 -33.95 -1.53 2.14
N GLN A 14 -33.17 -1.57 1.06
CA GLN A 14 -33.74 -1.75 -0.27
C GLN A 14 -34.42 -3.11 -0.36
N ASN A 15 -35.57 -3.15 -1.02
CA ASN A 15 -36.29 -4.38 -1.29
C ASN A 15 -35.57 -5.14 -2.41
N GLU A 16 -35.12 -6.36 -2.12
CA GLU A 16 -34.39 -7.22 -3.08
C GLU A 16 -35.22 -7.57 -4.31
N ALA A 17 -36.56 -7.55 -4.22
CA ALA A 17 -37.45 -7.76 -5.36
C ALA A 17 -37.41 -6.60 -6.38
N ASP A 18 -37.16 -5.37 -5.91
CA ASP A 18 -37.12 -4.17 -6.76
C ASP A 18 -35.73 -3.97 -7.39
N VAL A 19 -34.69 -4.63 -6.84
CA VAL A 19 -33.31 -4.63 -7.33
C VAL A 19 -32.72 -6.04 -7.26
N PRO A 20 -33.14 -6.95 -8.16
CA PRO A 20 -32.62 -8.31 -8.17
C PRO A 20 -31.13 -8.31 -8.50
N PHE A 21 -30.37 -9.13 -7.79
CA PHE A 21 -28.96 -9.32 -8.08
C PHE A 21 -28.79 -9.97 -9.47
N GLN A 22 -28.09 -9.28 -10.37
CA GLN A 22 -27.69 -9.82 -11.66
C GLN A 22 -26.20 -10.18 -11.62
N GLU A 23 -25.92 -11.48 -11.73
CA GLU A 23 -24.57 -11.99 -11.75
C GLU A 23 -23.89 -11.69 -13.09
N VAL A 24 -23.00 -10.69 -13.12
CA VAL A 24 -22.20 -10.39 -14.33
C VAL A 24 -21.03 -11.38 -14.46
N LEU A 25 -20.51 -11.87 -13.34
CA LEU A 25 -19.43 -12.84 -13.26
C LEU A 25 -19.77 -13.87 -12.18
N PRO A 26 -19.41 -15.15 -12.39
CA PRO A 26 -19.74 -16.20 -11.44
C PRO A 26 -19.14 -15.88 -10.06
N LEU A 27 -19.94 -16.02 -9.01
CA LEU A 27 -19.64 -15.83 -7.59
C LEU A 27 -18.76 -16.97 -7.08
N ARG A 28 -17.60 -17.14 -7.71
CA ARG A 28 -16.61 -18.17 -7.38
C ARG A 28 -15.22 -17.55 -7.29
N LEU A 29 -14.40 -18.11 -6.42
CA LEU A 29 -13.02 -17.68 -6.27
C LEU A 29 -12.19 -18.12 -7.48
N LYS A 30 -11.30 -17.24 -7.93
CA LYS A 30 -10.30 -17.57 -8.95
C LYS A 30 -9.07 -18.18 -8.29
N ASN A 31 -8.36 -19.04 -9.00
CA ASN A 31 -7.07 -19.59 -8.56
C ASN A 31 -5.89 -18.61 -8.71
N HIS A 32 -6.16 -17.32 -8.94
CA HIS A 32 -5.17 -16.28 -9.01
C HIS A 32 -5.78 -14.93 -8.63
N VAL A 33 -4.92 -14.02 -8.17
CA VAL A 33 -5.21 -12.60 -7.98
C VAL A 33 -4.50 -11.78 -9.05
N SER A 34 -5.12 -10.67 -9.45
CA SER A 34 -4.50 -9.70 -10.33
C SER A 34 -3.41 -8.92 -9.59
N GLY A 35 -2.30 -8.65 -10.26
CA GLY A 35 -1.25 -7.80 -9.71
C GLY A 35 -1.60 -6.34 -9.86
N LYS A 36 -2.04 -5.68 -8.78
CA LYS A 36 -2.10 -4.21 -8.74
C LYS A 36 -0.75 -3.71 -8.24
N THR A 37 -0.07 -2.90 -9.04
CA THR A 37 1.12 -2.18 -8.60
C THR A 37 0.67 -0.93 -7.87
N ASP A 38 0.91 -0.85 -6.57
CA ASP A 38 0.73 0.39 -5.82
C ASP A 38 1.82 1.37 -6.26
N LYS A 39 1.44 2.34 -7.09
CA LYS A 39 2.29 3.49 -7.42
C LYS A 39 2.14 4.52 -6.31
N THR A 40 2.72 4.26 -5.14
CA THR A 40 2.86 5.29 -4.11
C THR A 40 4.02 6.21 -4.47
N SER A 41 3.81 7.52 -4.35
CA SER A 41 4.91 8.48 -4.40
C SER A 41 5.74 8.30 -3.13
N ASP A 42 6.85 7.59 -3.23
CA ASP A 42 7.70 7.40 -2.06
C ASP A 42 8.40 8.71 -1.70
N VAL A 43 8.06 9.26 -0.53
CA VAL A 43 8.78 10.39 0.08
C VAL A 43 9.60 9.83 1.23
N ALA A 44 10.91 10.11 1.24
CA ALA A 44 11.85 9.58 2.23
C ALA A 44 12.68 10.71 2.86
N CYS A 45 13.22 10.44 4.05
CA CYS A 45 14.22 11.30 4.72
C CYS A 45 13.74 12.73 5.01
N LEU A 46 12.45 12.91 5.30
CA LEU A 46 11.86 14.24 5.57
C LEU A 46 12.49 14.91 6.80
N GLN A 47 12.87 14.13 7.80
CA GLN A 47 13.45 14.65 9.03
C GLN A 47 14.87 15.18 8.78
N GLU A 48 15.71 14.42 8.10
CA GLU A 48 17.07 14.81 7.73
C GLU A 48 17.06 16.00 6.77
N MET A 49 16.08 16.04 5.86
CA MET A 49 15.88 17.17 4.94
C MET A 49 15.51 18.45 5.69
N ALA A 50 14.63 18.38 6.69
CA ALA A 50 14.27 19.53 7.52
C ALA A 50 15.47 20.06 8.32
N VAL A 51 16.30 19.19 8.88
CA VAL A 51 17.53 19.57 9.61
C VAL A 51 18.53 20.25 8.66
N LEU A 52 18.74 19.69 7.46
CA LEU A 52 19.60 20.28 6.44
C LEU A 52 19.12 21.69 6.05
N PHE A 53 17.82 21.87 5.79
CA PHE A 53 17.27 23.18 5.44
C PHE A 53 17.39 24.19 6.57
N SER A 54 17.30 23.75 7.84
CA SER A 54 17.55 24.64 8.98
C SER A 54 18.99 25.17 8.97
N CYS A 55 19.98 24.30 8.73
CA CYS A 55 21.38 24.71 8.67
C CYS A 55 21.66 25.62 7.47
N LEU A 56 21.15 25.27 6.29
CA LEU A 56 21.32 26.10 5.09
C LEU A 56 20.73 27.48 5.29
N LYS A 57 19.55 27.58 5.92
CA LYS A 57 18.91 28.87 6.22
C LYS A 57 19.75 29.75 7.15
N THR A 58 20.47 29.18 8.12
CA THR A 58 21.30 29.95 9.07
C THR A 58 22.63 30.40 8.48
N HIS A 59 23.06 29.79 7.36
CA HIS A 59 24.36 30.02 6.74
C HIS A 59 24.27 30.50 5.29
N ASP A 60 23.19 31.22 4.95
CA ASP A 60 22.94 31.77 3.61
C ASP A 60 23.11 30.74 2.47
N PHE A 61 22.67 29.51 2.74
CA PHE A 61 22.72 28.36 1.84
C PHE A 61 24.14 27.92 1.45
N ASN A 62 25.15 28.24 2.27
CA ASN A 62 26.49 27.74 2.08
C ASN A 62 26.60 26.27 2.54
N GLU A 63 26.64 25.35 1.57
CA GLU A 63 26.72 23.91 1.82
C GLU A 63 27.98 23.49 2.59
N SER A 64 29.10 24.19 2.41
CA SER A 64 30.36 23.85 3.08
C SER A 64 30.27 23.95 4.60
N LEU A 65 29.41 24.84 5.12
CA LEU A 65 29.16 25.04 6.54
C LEU A 65 28.18 24.00 7.11
N CYS A 66 27.44 23.31 6.25
CA CYS A 66 26.42 22.30 6.60
C CYS A 66 26.83 20.88 6.17
N ALA A 67 28.13 20.61 6.04
CA ALA A 67 28.65 19.34 5.54
C ALA A 67 28.18 18.12 6.36
N LYS A 68 27.96 18.31 7.66
CA LYS A 68 27.45 17.27 8.57
C LYS A 68 26.02 16.88 8.21
N GLU A 69 25.14 17.86 8.07
CA GLU A 69 23.73 17.71 7.77
C GLU A 69 23.56 17.09 6.37
N VAL A 70 24.35 17.56 5.38
CA VAL A 70 24.40 16.98 4.03
C VAL A 70 24.76 15.49 4.10
N GLY A 71 25.82 15.14 4.83
CA GLY A 71 26.24 13.75 5.00
C GLY A 71 25.18 12.86 5.64
N THR A 72 24.43 13.39 6.62
CA THR A 72 23.33 12.64 7.25
C THR A 72 22.17 12.40 6.29
N PHE A 73 21.76 13.42 5.53
CA PHE A 73 20.70 13.31 4.52
C PHE A 73 21.07 12.29 3.43
N GLN A 74 22.29 12.39 2.88
CA GLN A 74 22.78 11.45 1.86
C GLN A 74 22.81 10.00 2.38
N ARG A 75 23.22 9.79 3.63
CA ARG A 75 23.21 8.47 4.25
C ARG A 75 21.80 7.91 4.37
N CYS A 76 20.83 8.71 4.84
CA CYS A 76 19.43 8.28 4.89
C CYS A 76 18.92 7.89 3.49
N TYR A 77 19.18 8.74 2.50
CA TYR A 77 18.71 8.51 1.14
C TYR A 77 19.31 7.24 0.52
N LYS A 78 20.60 6.99 0.74
CA LYS A 78 21.26 5.75 0.29
C LYS A 78 20.61 4.51 0.91
N VAL A 79 20.40 4.50 2.23
CA VAL A 79 19.74 3.38 2.92
C VAL A 79 18.32 3.16 2.39
N PHE A 80 17.59 4.23 2.11
CA PHE A 80 16.26 4.15 1.50
C PHE A 80 16.30 3.50 0.11
N LEU A 81 17.24 3.91 -0.75
CA LEU A 81 17.41 3.32 -2.09
C LEU A 81 17.76 1.83 -2.00
N ASP A 82 18.68 1.45 -1.13
CA ASP A 82 19.09 0.05 -0.94
C ASP A 82 17.90 -0.82 -0.50
N LYS A 83 17.11 -0.34 0.47
CA LYS A 83 15.89 -1.02 0.92
C LYS A 83 14.85 -1.13 -0.20
N LYS A 84 14.68 -0.07 -0.99
CA LYS A 84 13.73 -0.05 -2.13
C LYS A 84 14.13 -1.05 -3.21
N MET A 85 15.41 -1.13 -3.54
CA MET A 85 15.94 -2.12 -4.49
C MET A 85 15.73 -3.55 -3.96
N ALA A 86 16.10 -3.81 -2.71
CA ALA A 86 15.91 -5.12 -2.08
C ALA A 86 14.44 -5.56 -2.06
N LYS A 87 13.51 -4.63 -1.74
CA LYS A 87 12.05 -4.89 -1.79
C LYS A 87 11.57 -5.17 -3.22
N LYS A 88 12.09 -4.45 -4.22
CA LYS A 88 11.75 -4.67 -5.63
C LYS A 88 12.21 -6.05 -6.11
N GLU A 89 13.42 -6.47 -5.74
CA GLU A 89 13.95 -7.79 -6.10
C GLU A 89 13.20 -8.94 -5.44
N THR A 90 12.90 -8.83 -4.14
CA THR A 90 12.11 -9.85 -3.43
C THR A 90 10.70 -9.95 -3.98
N SER A 91 10.06 -8.80 -4.24
CA SER A 91 8.76 -8.73 -4.90
C SER A 91 8.79 -9.34 -6.31
N SER A 92 9.83 -9.08 -7.11
CA SER A 92 9.92 -9.57 -8.49
C SER A 92 10.14 -11.09 -8.57
N LYS A 93 11.00 -11.64 -7.71
CA LYS A 93 11.31 -13.09 -7.60
C LYS A 93 10.12 -13.88 -7.07
N GLY A 94 9.24 -13.24 -6.30
CA GLY A 94 8.08 -13.88 -5.68
C GLY A 94 8.48 -15.07 -4.79
N MET A 95 9.64 -15.01 -4.13
CA MET A 95 10.05 -15.99 -3.13
C MET A 95 9.03 -15.98 -1.98
N LEU A 96 8.56 -17.13 -1.52
CA LEU A 96 7.62 -17.18 -0.40
C LEU A 96 8.38 -16.79 0.88
N VAL A 97 8.08 -15.61 1.41
CA VAL A 97 8.60 -15.15 2.70
C VAL A 97 7.48 -15.37 3.72
N ALA A 98 7.80 -15.95 4.87
CA ALA A 98 6.85 -16.09 5.97
C ALA A 98 6.49 -14.69 6.51
N GLY A 99 5.20 -14.36 6.52
CA GLY A 99 4.73 -13.04 6.93
C GLY A 99 3.25 -12.83 6.61
N LYS A 100 2.70 -11.71 7.08
CA LYS A 100 1.28 -11.37 6.93
C LYS A 100 0.91 -10.86 5.53
N ASP A 101 1.82 -10.11 4.90
CA ASP A 101 1.56 -9.44 3.62
C ASP A 101 2.32 -10.12 2.47
N LEU A 102 1.62 -10.99 1.74
CA LEU A 102 2.16 -11.63 0.54
C LEU A 102 1.92 -10.78 -0.70
N ASN A 103 2.97 -10.61 -1.51
CA ASN A 103 2.86 -10.04 -2.84
C ASN A 103 1.99 -10.94 -3.74
N TYR A 104 1.29 -10.36 -4.74
CA TYR A 104 0.45 -11.10 -5.68
C TYR A 104 1.18 -12.28 -6.34
N LYS A 105 2.48 -12.13 -6.66
CA LYS A 105 3.30 -13.21 -7.21
C LYS A 105 3.50 -14.37 -6.23
N GLN A 106 3.69 -14.06 -4.96
CA GLN A 106 3.84 -15.05 -3.89
C GLN A 106 2.50 -15.76 -3.66
N LEU A 107 1.42 -14.99 -3.53
CA LEU A 107 0.08 -15.53 -3.31
C LEU A 107 -0.36 -16.42 -4.49
N ASN A 108 -0.12 -16.01 -5.73
CA ASN A 108 -0.43 -16.82 -6.91
C ASN A 108 0.36 -18.13 -6.97
N LYS A 109 1.55 -18.23 -6.36
CA LYS A 109 2.25 -19.52 -6.23
C LYS A 109 1.53 -20.45 -5.25
N VAL A 110 0.98 -19.89 -4.16
CA VAL A 110 0.21 -20.66 -3.16
C VAL A 110 -1.13 -21.12 -3.74
N LEU A 111 -1.88 -20.22 -4.38
CA LEU A 111 -3.18 -20.52 -4.98
C LEU A 111 -3.09 -21.55 -6.13
N LYS A 112 -1.95 -21.61 -6.84
CA LYS A 112 -1.69 -22.67 -7.83
C LYS A 112 -1.47 -24.04 -7.20
N LYS A 113 -0.88 -24.10 -6.00
CA LYS A 113 -0.67 -25.36 -5.27
C LYS A 113 -1.94 -25.89 -4.65
N TYR A 114 -2.82 -24.98 -4.20
CA TYR A 114 -4.08 -25.30 -3.55
C TYR A 114 -5.24 -24.63 -4.31
N PRO A 115 -5.60 -25.15 -5.49
CA PRO A 115 -6.69 -24.58 -6.27
C PRO A 115 -8.04 -24.80 -5.59
N THR A 116 -8.95 -23.86 -5.81
CA THR A 116 -10.35 -24.01 -5.38
C THR A 116 -11.06 -25.03 -6.27
N SER A 117 -11.81 -25.96 -5.68
CA SER A 117 -12.48 -27.06 -6.38
C SER A 117 -13.71 -26.64 -7.20
N ALA A 118 -14.18 -25.39 -7.06
CA ALA A 118 -15.36 -24.84 -7.74
C ALA A 118 -15.08 -24.35 -9.17
N GLN A 119 -14.15 -24.97 -9.89
CA GLN A 119 -13.66 -24.47 -11.18
C GLN A 119 -14.38 -25.02 -12.43
N ASN A 120 -15.27 -26.00 -12.29
CA ASN A 120 -16.03 -26.58 -13.40
C ASN A 120 -17.23 -25.71 -13.78
#